data_AF-M2QK99-F1
#
_entry.id   AF-M2QK99-F1
#
_cell.length_a   1.000
_cell.length_b   1.000
_cell.length_c   1.000
_cell.angle_alpha   90.00
_cell.angle_beta   90.00
_cell.angle_gamma   90.00
#
_symmetry.space_group_name_H-M   'P 1'
#
loop_
_entity.id
_entity.type
_entity.pdbx_description
1 polymer ?
#
loop_
_entity_poly.entity_id
_entity_poly.type
_entity_poly.pdbx_seq_one_letter_code
_entity_poly.pdbx_strand_id
1 'polypeptide(L)'
;MTFEVVGLCRREPDADTLVSAIRAASPLSEVDVDEDRMLFLLRHPDGGVLLAIESGRLVRVPGETRRLLGVDMPSPVWWVEGRARDGDPEAETAAREFAASLVATTGGTAWSSR
;
A
#
# COMPACT_ATOMS: atom_id res chain seq x y z
N MET A 1 -1.03 17.83 2.54
CA MET A 1 -1.47 16.83 1.55
C MET A 1 -1.07 15.47 2.11
N THR A 2 -1.35 14.34 1.47
CA THR A 2 -0.89 13.01 1.89
C THR A 2 0.15 12.50 0.89
N PHE A 3 1.11 11.71 1.35
CA PHE A 3 1.99 10.95 0.47
C PHE A 3 1.32 9.61 0.18
N GLU A 4 1.10 9.31 -1.09
CA GLU A 4 0.39 8.10 -1.52
C GLU A 4 1.33 7.14 -2.24
N VAL A 5 1.11 5.85 -1.99
CA VAL A 5 1.70 4.74 -2.72
C VAL A 5 0.61 3.80 -3.22
N VAL A 6 0.81 3.21 -4.39
CA VAL A 6 -0.08 2.19 -4.94
C VAL A 6 0.72 0.96 -5.34
N GLY A 7 0.36 -0.20 -4.77
CA GLY A 7 0.82 -1.50 -5.24
C GLY A 7 -0.13 -2.06 -6.30
N LEU A 8 0.35 -2.19 -7.53
CA LEU A 8 -0.34 -2.89 -8.62
C LEU A 8 0.11 -4.36 -8.65
N CYS A 9 -0.70 -5.24 -8.08
CA CYS A 9 -0.37 -6.62 -7.75
C CYS A 9 -0.92 -7.60 -8.82
N ARG A 10 -0.08 -8.54 -9.30
CA ARG A 10 -0.50 -9.56 -10.28
C ARG A 10 -1.32 -10.69 -9.65
N ARG A 11 -1.06 -11.00 -8.38
CA ARG A 11 -1.83 -11.94 -7.57
C ARG A 11 -2.64 -11.16 -6.53
N GLU A 12 -3.76 -11.73 -6.10
CA GLU A 12 -4.56 -11.18 -5.00
C GLU A 12 -3.71 -11.14 -3.72
N PRO A 13 -3.57 -9.96 -3.08
CA PRO A 13 -3.02 -9.89 -1.75
C PRO A 13 -4.10 -10.25 -0.73
N ASP A 14 -3.92 -11.37 -0.04
CA ASP A 14 -4.73 -11.72 1.13
C ASP A 14 -4.28 -10.92 2.37
N ALA A 15 -5.02 -11.06 3.47
CA ALA A 15 -4.72 -10.36 4.72
C ALA A 15 -3.30 -10.67 5.24
N ASP A 16 -2.85 -11.92 5.14
CA ASP A 16 -1.52 -12.33 5.58
C ASP A 16 -0.41 -11.70 4.73
N THR A 17 -0.63 -11.58 3.42
CA THR A 17 0.27 -10.88 2.50
C THR A 17 0.36 -9.39 2.86
N LEU A 18 -0.79 -8.75 3.15
CA LEU A 18 -0.82 -7.35 3.57
C LEU A 18 -0.08 -7.15 4.90
N VAL A 19 -0.39 -7.94 5.93
CA VAL A 19 0.28 -7.87 7.24
C VAL A 19 1.78 -8.13 7.13
N SER A 20 2.20 -9.08 6.28
CA SER A 20 3.62 -9.37 6.04
C SER A 20 4.33 -8.20 5.36
N ALA A 21 3.70 -7.58 4.37
CA ALA A 21 4.24 -6.38 3.72
C ALA A 21 4.35 -5.19 4.69
N ILE A 22 3.36 -5.03 5.57
CA ILE A 22 3.36 -4.00 6.62
C ILE A 22 4.52 -4.21 7.60
N ARG A 23 4.71 -5.44 8.10
CA ARG A 23 5.80 -5.78 9.02
C ARG A 23 7.18 -5.62 8.40
N ALA A 24 7.30 -5.82 7.08
CA ALA A 24 8.54 -5.57 6.36
C ALA A 24 8.90 -4.08 6.30
N ALA A 25 7.89 -3.19 6.30
CA ALA A 25 8.07 -1.74 6.22
C ALA A 25 8.42 -1.08 7.55
N SER A 26 8.07 -1.71 8.67
CA SER A 26 8.54 -1.29 9.99
C SER A 26 8.36 -2.43 11.00
N PRO A 27 9.43 -3.20 11.29
CA PRO A 27 9.35 -4.38 12.16
C PRO A 27 8.95 -4.08 13.62
N LEU A 28 9.14 -2.83 14.06
CA LEU A 28 8.84 -2.39 15.42
C LEU A 28 7.43 -1.80 15.56
N SER A 29 6.77 -1.52 14.44
CA SER A 29 5.48 -0.84 14.44
C SER A 29 4.32 -1.80 14.65
N GLU A 30 3.26 -1.30 15.26
CA GLU A 30 2.04 -2.06 15.50
C GLU A 30 1.13 -2.02 14.27
N VAL A 31 0.46 -3.15 14.00
CA VAL A 31 -0.56 -3.26 12.96
C VAL A 31 -1.93 -3.29 13.62
N ASP A 32 -2.74 -2.30 13.29
CA ASP A 32 -4.11 -2.13 13.78
C ASP A 32 -5.09 -2.22 12.61
N VAL A 33 -6.35 -2.59 12.88
CA VAL A 33 -7.41 -2.71 11.86
C VAL A 33 -8.55 -1.78 12.24
N ASP A 34 -8.80 -0.78 11.41
CA ASP A 34 -9.98 0.07 11.52
C ASP A 34 -11.12 -0.62 10.76
N GLU A 35 -11.94 -1.39 11.49
CA GLU A 35 -13.05 -2.16 10.92
C GLU A 35 -14.13 -1.26 10.31
N ASP A 36 -14.38 -0.09 10.90
CA ASP A 36 -15.39 0.86 10.43
C ASP A 36 -15.01 1.45 9.06
N ARG A 37 -13.71 1.65 8.81
CA ARG A 37 -13.19 2.22 7.56
C ARG A 37 -12.59 1.21 6.62
N MET A 38 -12.48 -0.05 7.05
CA MET A 38 -11.83 -1.15 6.33
C MET A 38 -10.38 -0.82 5.94
N LEU A 39 -9.61 -0.33 6.91
CA LEU A 39 -8.21 0.04 6.75
C LEU A 39 -7.30 -0.79 7.65
N PHE A 40 -6.10 -1.09 7.16
CA PHE A 40 -4.98 -1.48 8.00
C PHE A 40 -4.17 -0.24 8.36
N LEU A 41 -3.81 -0.08 9.63
CA LEU A 41 -3.04 1.04 10.13
C LEU A 41 -1.69 0.54 10.64
N LEU A 42 -0.61 1.09 10.07
CA LEU A 42 0.73 0.97 10.63
C LEU A 42 0.94 2.12 11.61
N ARG A 43 1.19 1.80 12.88
CA ARG A 43 1.40 2.78 13.94
C ARG A 43 2.84 2.77 14.43
N HIS A 44 3.44 3.94 14.51
CA HIS A 44 4.69 4.15 15.21
C HIS A 44 4.55 3.64 16.65
N PRO A 45 5.61 3.08 17.28
CA PRO A 45 5.58 2.64 18.68
C PRO A 45 5.09 3.72 19.66
N ASP A 46 5.33 5.00 19.36
CA ASP A 46 4.85 6.14 20.16
C ASP A 46 3.37 6.51 19.91
N GLY A 47 2.64 5.72 19.13
CA GLY A 47 1.17 5.77 18.96
C GLY A 47 0.65 6.51 17.73
N GLY A 48 1.51 7.20 16.97
CA GLY A 48 1.13 7.91 15.75
C GLY A 48 0.88 6.98 14.56
N VAL A 49 -0.11 7.27 13.71
CA VAL A 49 -0.30 6.53 12.45
C VAL A 49 0.74 6.96 11.42
N LEU A 50 1.55 6.02 10.95
CA LEU A 50 2.53 6.21 9.88
C LEU A 50 1.89 6.00 8.51
N LEU A 51 1.08 4.96 8.37
CA LEU A 51 0.53 4.55 7.09
C LEU A 51 -0.87 3.94 7.27
N ALA A 52 -1.84 4.40 6.48
CA ALA A 52 -3.16 3.81 6.37
C ALA A 52 -3.30 3.10 5.02
N ILE A 53 -3.77 1.85 5.02
CA ILE A 53 -3.77 0.98 3.84
C ILE A 53 -5.18 0.48 3.58
N GLU A 54 -5.65 0.65 2.35
CA GLU A 54 -6.92 0.08 1.89
C GLU A 54 -6.73 -1.39 1.47
N SER A 55 -7.76 -2.21 1.71
CA SER A 55 -7.82 -3.58 1.20
C SER A 55 -7.70 -3.64 -0.33
N GLY A 56 -7.17 -4.75 -0.86
CA GLY A 56 -7.00 -4.94 -2.29
C GLY A 56 -8.31 -4.85 -3.09
N ARG A 57 -8.30 -4.02 -4.14
CA ARG A 57 -9.41 -3.87 -5.09
C ARG A 57 -9.02 -4.37 -6.47
N LEU A 58 -9.82 -5.26 -7.07
CA LEU A 58 -9.56 -5.76 -8.41
C LEU A 58 -9.98 -4.75 -9.49
N VAL A 59 -9.00 -4.19 -10.20
CA VAL A 59 -9.22 -3.30 -11.35
C VAL A 59 -9.31 -4.15 -12.61
N ARG A 60 -10.49 -4.17 -13.23
CA ARG A 60 -10.79 -4.98 -14.43
C ARG A 60 -10.77 -4.20 -15.74
N VAL A 61 -10.78 -2.87 -15.67
CA VAL A 61 -10.89 -2.00 -16.85
C VAL A 61 -9.51 -1.87 -17.52
N PRO A 62 -9.35 -2.29 -18.78
CA PRO A 62 -8.09 -2.12 -19.51
C PRO A 62 -7.67 -0.64 -19.60
N GLY A 63 -6.39 -0.35 -19.38
CA GLY A 63 -5.83 1.01 -19.46
C GLY A 63 -6.08 1.92 -18.26
N GLU A 64 -6.84 1.48 -17.26
CA GLU A 64 -7.20 2.31 -16.10
C GLU A 64 -5.98 2.72 -15.26
N THR A 65 -5.01 1.81 -15.08
CA THR A 65 -3.77 2.12 -14.37
C THR A 65 -2.93 3.17 -15.09
N ARG A 66 -2.93 3.17 -16.44
CA ARG A 66 -2.26 4.21 -17.24
C ARG A 66 -2.98 5.54 -17.07
N ARG A 67 -4.33 5.53 -17.09
CA ARG A 67 -5.14 6.75 -16.94
C ARG A 67 -4.94 7.41 -15.57
N LEU A 68 -4.87 6.62 -14.50
CA LEU A 68 -4.78 7.13 -13.13
C LEU A 68 -3.35 7.40 -12.66
N LEU A 69 -2.41 6.49 -12.97
CA LEU A 69 -1.04 6.51 -12.42
C LEU A 69 0.04 6.74 -13.47
N GLY A 70 -0.31 6.74 -14.77
CA GLY A 70 0.69 6.72 -15.84
C GLY A 70 1.41 5.37 -16.01
N VAL A 71 0.99 4.33 -15.29
CA VAL A 71 1.63 3.00 -15.29
C VAL A 71 0.83 2.02 -16.14
N ASP A 72 1.48 1.41 -17.14
CA ASP A 72 0.84 0.42 -18.00
C ASP A 72 0.95 -0.99 -17.40
N MET A 73 -0.18 -1.55 -16.98
CA MET A 73 -0.29 -2.91 -16.44
C MET A 73 -1.44 -3.65 -17.13
N PRO A 74 -1.26 -4.93 -17.49
CA PRO A 74 -2.35 -5.74 -18.03
C PRO A 74 -3.49 -5.88 -17.03
N SER A 75 -4.72 -5.73 -17.49
CA SER A 75 -5.92 -6.04 -16.70
C SER A 75 -6.27 -7.53 -16.75
N PRO A 76 -6.80 -8.12 -15.66
CA PRO A 76 -7.08 -7.47 -14.38
C PRO A 76 -5.84 -7.36 -13.50
N VAL A 77 -5.81 -6.35 -12.63
CA VAL A 77 -4.73 -6.12 -11.65
C VAL A 77 -5.32 -5.75 -10.30
N TRP A 78 -4.69 -6.21 -9.21
CA TRP A 78 -5.08 -5.84 -7.86
C TRP A 78 -4.45 -4.51 -7.47
N TRP A 79 -5.26 -3.60 -6.94
CA TRP A 79 -4.87 -2.27 -6.49
C TRP A 79 -4.90 -2.21 -4.97
N VAL A 80 -3.75 -1.93 -4.35
CA VAL A 80 -3.65 -1.67 -2.91
C VAL A 80 -3.08 -0.28 -2.73
N GLU A 81 -3.77 0.55 -1.95
CA GLU A 81 -3.40 1.94 -1.75
C GLU A 81 -2.95 2.18 -0.31
N GLY A 82 -1.82 2.86 -0.15
CA GLY A 82 -1.29 3.29 1.13
C GLY A 82 -1.19 4.82 1.17
N ARG A 83 -1.66 5.42 2.26
CA ARG A 83 -1.57 6.87 2.50
C ARG A 83 -0.79 7.15 3.77
N ALA A 84 0.29 7.90 3.63
CA ALA A 84 1.14 8.39 4.71
C ALA A 84 0.97 9.90 4.90
N ARG A 85 1.41 10.38 6.06
CA ARG A 85 1.51 11.83 6.32
C ARG A 85 2.59 12.43 5.41
N ASP A 86 2.23 13.49 4.69
CA ASP A 86 3.16 14.22 3.83
C ASP A 86 4.17 15.03 4.65
N GLY A 87 5.42 15.07 4.19
CA GLY A 87 6.50 15.80 4.87
C GLY A 87 7.02 15.10 6.13
N ASP A 88 6.60 13.86 6.38
CA ASP A 88 7.11 12.99 7.42
C ASP A 88 7.99 11.90 6.78
N PRO A 89 9.34 12.05 6.80
CA PRO A 89 10.24 11.15 6.08
C PRO A 89 10.12 9.69 6.49
N GLU A 90 9.79 9.42 7.75
CA GLU A 90 9.60 8.07 8.26
C GLU A 90 8.33 7.45 7.70
N ALA A 91 7.22 8.18 7.75
CA ALA A 91 5.95 7.74 7.19
C ALA A 91 6.04 7.48 5.67
N GLU A 92 6.72 8.36 4.92
CA GLU A 92 6.92 8.15 3.49
C GLU A 92 7.85 6.98 3.18
N THR A 93 8.86 6.73 4.01
CA THR A 93 9.75 5.56 3.86
C THR A 93 8.98 4.28 4.10
N ALA A 94 8.21 4.20 5.19
CA ALA A 94 7.36 3.06 5.49
C ALA A 94 6.35 2.79 4.36
N ALA A 95 5.75 3.84 3.79
CA ALA A 95 4.87 3.70 2.63
C ALA A 95 5.57 3.05 1.42
N ARG A 96 6.78 3.51 1.07
CA ARG A 96 7.54 2.96 -0.06
C ARG A 96 7.98 1.52 0.21
N GLU A 97 8.44 1.21 1.41
CA GLU A 97 8.87 -0.14 1.79
C GLU A 97 7.71 -1.13 1.81
N PHE A 98 6.54 -0.71 2.31
CA PHE A 98 5.30 -1.49 2.24
C PHE A 98 4.97 -1.84 0.79
N ALA A 99 4.90 -0.84 -0.09
CA ALA A 99 4.54 -1.06 -1.48
C ALA A 99 5.55 -1.95 -2.21
N ALA A 100 6.85 -1.77 -1.93
CA ALA A 100 7.92 -2.61 -2.48
C ALA A 100 7.82 -4.07 -2.02
N SER A 101 7.62 -4.30 -0.72
CA SER A 101 7.46 -5.64 -0.14
C SER A 101 6.23 -6.37 -0.67
N LEU A 102 5.11 -5.63 -0.79
CA LEU A 102 3.86 -6.13 -1.34
C LEU A 102 4.06 -6.63 -2.77
N VAL A 103 4.59 -5.79 -3.67
CA VAL A 103 4.73 -6.16 -5.10
C VAL A 103 5.85 -7.16 -5.33
N ALA A 104 6.85 -7.23 -4.45
CA ALA A 104 7.85 -8.30 -4.47
C ALA A 104 7.19 -9.67 -4.21
N THR A 105 6.22 -9.72 -3.30
CA THR A 105 5.48 -10.95 -2.97
C THR A 105 4.45 -11.28 -4.05
N THR A 106 3.56 -10.36 -4.39
CA THR A 106 2.43 -10.60 -5.32
C THR A 106 2.82 -10.53 -6.80
N GLY A 107 4.03 -10.06 -7.10
CA GLY A 107 4.43 -9.60 -8.42
C GLY A 107 3.71 -8.31 -8.83
N GLY A 108 4.24 -7.63 -9.83
CA GLY A 108 3.65 -6.40 -10.38
C GLY A 108 4.58 -5.20 -10.22
N THR A 109 4.04 -4.03 -9.89
CA THR A 109 4.83 -2.80 -9.75
C THR A 109 4.20 -1.84 -8.74
N ALA A 110 5.00 -0.95 -8.19
CA ALA A 110 4.56 0.09 -7.27
C ALA A 110 4.64 1.48 -7.93
N TRP A 111 3.77 2.37 -7.49
CA TRP A 111 3.75 3.79 -7.84
C TRP A 111 3.76 4.63 -6.56
N SER A 112 4.35 5.82 -6.61
CA SER A 112 4.26 6.83 -5.55
C SER A 112 3.86 8.18 -6.13
N SER A 113 3.16 8.98 -5.33
CA SER A 113 2.72 10.35 -5.68
C SER A 113 3.87 11.35 -5.89
N ARG A 114 5.09 10.99 -5.47
CA ARG A 114 6.35 11.73 -5.67
C ARG A 114 7.53 10.76 -5.74
#